data_AF-W2TNZ2-F1
#
_entry.id   AF-W2TNZ2-F1
#
_cell.length_a   1.000
_cell.length_b   1.000
_cell.length_c   1.000
_cell.angle_alpha   90.00
_cell.angle_beta   90.00
_cell.angle_gamma   90.00
#
_symmetry.space_group_name_H-M   'P 1'
#
loop_
_entity.id
_entity.type
_entity.pdbx_description
1 polymer ?
#
loop_
_entity_poly.entity_id
_entity_poly.type
_entity_poly.pdbx_seq_one_letter_code
_entity_poly.pdbx_strand_id
1 'polypeptide(L)'
;MLIEIVRNCPLEVLNNWRELERLFKSICHIRYDVSSSLVRCLMPIISNRSQLRELLLQTVKQNLLDFRRANAVIPILMLLLRSFSKRSSVVAGSQMSQSFATFSSQSLQAMGCKRKVDETVCLEVIGLLKRCLTQWTPTKTAVYLGFAEEGTRNSSVTGQCLDLLVSHAATAPDWKAETMVTSAGAVVSLVEPLPQLVQAMQCLLNEEIAADITRVETAIGVNVQKCAVDLIDSWVEKACSEDVHDLGVDKLSEWNPTTPAGAANLVFAKMMLNLYDVLIEHRSKEGSLKGVDRQKGGATRSPTGKISTTTEDRPALNVKQADVLISASTIAQILENTVPEEASLSNDLEDINCELLEWAIERMLDLSLSLLDGFHPLHTVLCGTNAMISAAGYLLDFYMGTNCVDWIQSRQIGCASKTKALETYGNIVQYLSTKYKSQPSKVVVIFVQ
;
A
#
# COMPACT_ATOMS: atom_id res chain seq x y z
N MET A 1 -25.26 -7.85 -15.34
CA MET A 1 -25.38 -8.67 -16.57
C MET A 1 -24.36 -9.80 -16.68
N LEU A 2 -23.08 -9.59 -17.07
CA LEU A 2 -22.15 -10.73 -17.28
C LEU A 2 -21.90 -11.57 -16.01
N ILE A 3 -21.74 -10.91 -14.86
CA ILE A 3 -21.58 -11.58 -13.55
C ILE A 3 -22.79 -12.47 -13.24
N GLU A 4 -24.01 -12.01 -13.54
CA GLU A 4 -25.23 -12.77 -13.31
C GLU A 4 -25.33 -13.96 -14.26
N ILE A 5 -24.94 -13.80 -15.54
CA ILE A 5 -24.91 -14.88 -16.52
C ILE A 5 -23.92 -15.97 -16.09
N VAL A 6 -22.70 -15.60 -15.69
CA VAL A 6 -21.69 -16.58 -15.21
C VAL A 6 -22.15 -17.27 -13.93
N ARG A 7 -22.84 -16.55 -13.04
CA ARG A 7 -23.36 -17.11 -11.78
C ARG A 7 -24.53 -18.09 -12.02
N ASN A 8 -25.42 -17.77 -12.95
CA ASN A 8 -26.66 -18.52 -13.16
C ASN A 8 -26.51 -19.64 -14.21
N CYS A 9 -25.63 -19.47 -15.21
CA CYS A 9 -25.46 -20.40 -16.33
C CYS A 9 -23.98 -20.77 -16.59
N PRO A 10 -23.20 -21.24 -15.59
CA PRO A 10 -21.77 -21.48 -15.77
C PRO A 10 -21.44 -22.55 -16.82
N LEU A 11 -22.30 -23.58 -16.97
CA LEU A 11 -22.11 -24.65 -17.94
C LEU A 11 -22.32 -24.19 -19.39
N GLU A 12 -23.26 -23.29 -19.63
CA GLU A 12 -23.53 -22.74 -20.97
C GLU A 12 -22.37 -21.84 -21.43
N VAL A 13 -21.83 -21.02 -20.52
CA VAL A 13 -20.64 -20.22 -20.80
C VAL A 13 -19.44 -21.14 -21.08
N LEU A 14 -19.30 -22.22 -20.31
CA LEU A 14 -18.23 -23.21 -20.49
C LEU A 14 -18.31 -23.96 -21.82
N ASN A 15 -19.53 -24.20 -22.34
CA ASN A 15 -19.75 -24.83 -23.64
C ASN A 15 -19.28 -23.93 -24.80
N ASN A 16 -19.23 -22.61 -24.59
CA ASN A 16 -18.68 -21.63 -25.54
C ASN A 16 -17.15 -21.49 -25.44
N TRP A 17 -16.44 -22.63 -25.31
CA TRP A 17 -14.99 -22.69 -25.10
C TRP A 17 -14.18 -21.86 -26.12
N ARG A 18 -14.53 -21.91 -27.41
CA ARG A 18 -13.75 -21.25 -28.48
C ARG A 18 -13.71 -19.73 -28.33
N GLU A 19 -14.80 -19.14 -27.86
CA GLU A 19 -14.87 -17.69 -27.62
C GLU A 19 -14.11 -17.30 -26.36
N LEU A 20 -14.17 -18.12 -25.30
CA LEU A 20 -13.34 -17.95 -24.10
C LEU A 20 -11.84 -18.04 -24.44
N GLU A 21 -11.46 -18.95 -25.32
CA GLU A 21 -10.08 -19.12 -25.76
C GLU A 21 -9.55 -17.87 -26.49
N ARG A 22 -10.35 -17.32 -27.43
CA ARG A 22 -10.02 -16.06 -28.13
C ARG A 22 -9.94 -14.87 -27.19
N LEU A 23 -10.86 -14.80 -26.24
CA LEU A 23 -10.89 -13.75 -25.22
C LEU A 23 -9.62 -13.80 -24.36
N PHE A 24 -9.23 -14.97 -23.87
CA PHE A 24 -8.04 -15.10 -23.04
C PHE A 24 -6.75 -14.79 -23.80
N LYS A 25 -6.64 -15.15 -25.07
CA LYS A 25 -5.48 -14.74 -25.91
C LYS A 25 -5.33 -13.22 -26.03
N SER A 26 -6.42 -12.47 -25.91
CA SER A 26 -6.41 -11.00 -26.02
C SER A 26 -6.52 -10.26 -24.68
N ILE A 27 -6.66 -10.97 -23.55
CA ILE A 27 -7.02 -10.37 -22.25
C ILE A 27 -6.03 -9.31 -21.76
N CYS A 28 -4.74 -9.48 -22.08
CA CYS A 28 -3.67 -8.55 -21.68
C CYS A 28 -3.60 -7.29 -22.59
N HIS A 29 -4.36 -7.24 -23.68
CA HIS A 29 -4.41 -6.11 -24.62
C HIS A 29 -5.62 -5.20 -24.38
N ILE A 30 -6.56 -5.63 -23.54
CA ILE A 30 -7.73 -4.84 -23.14
C ILE A 30 -7.31 -3.88 -22.00
N ARG A 31 -8.09 -2.82 -21.80
CA ARG A 31 -7.94 -1.92 -20.65
C ARG A 31 -7.88 -2.71 -19.34
N TYR A 32 -6.94 -2.37 -18.46
CA TYR A 32 -6.57 -3.19 -17.30
C TYR A 32 -7.72 -3.41 -16.30
N ASP A 33 -8.56 -2.39 -16.09
CA ASP A 33 -9.77 -2.40 -15.27
C ASP A 33 -10.79 -3.43 -15.77
N VAL A 34 -11.04 -3.45 -17.08
CA VAL A 34 -11.93 -4.40 -17.75
C VAL A 34 -11.33 -5.80 -17.73
N SER A 35 -10.02 -5.91 -18.01
CA SER A 35 -9.29 -7.18 -18.01
C SER A 35 -9.35 -7.89 -16.66
N SER A 36 -8.98 -7.18 -15.57
CA SER A 36 -9.04 -7.69 -14.20
C SER A 36 -10.48 -8.06 -13.81
N SER A 37 -11.46 -7.21 -14.14
CA SER A 37 -12.87 -7.46 -13.83
C SER A 37 -13.44 -8.67 -14.57
N LEU A 38 -13.03 -8.88 -15.83
CA LEU A 38 -13.47 -9.99 -16.66
C LEU A 38 -12.90 -11.32 -16.16
N VAL A 39 -11.61 -11.36 -15.83
CA VAL A 39 -10.98 -12.55 -15.23
C VAL A 39 -11.60 -12.85 -13.87
N ARG A 40 -11.85 -11.84 -13.03
CA ARG A 40 -12.55 -12.00 -11.75
C ARG A 40 -13.95 -12.58 -11.93
N CYS A 41 -14.70 -12.09 -12.92
CA CYS A 41 -16.02 -12.60 -13.27
C CYS A 41 -15.98 -14.06 -13.74
N LEU A 42 -14.99 -14.42 -14.56
CA LEU A 42 -14.83 -15.76 -15.14
C LEU A 42 -14.12 -16.75 -14.21
N MET A 43 -13.65 -16.31 -13.04
CA MET A 43 -12.91 -17.16 -12.11
C MET A 43 -13.60 -18.48 -11.75
N PRO A 44 -14.94 -18.54 -11.50
CA PRO A 44 -15.63 -19.81 -11.23
C PRO A 44 -15.49 -20.84 -12.36
N ILE A 45 -15.36 -20.37 -13.60
CA ILE A 45 -15.20 -21.18 -14.81
C ILE A 45 -13.73 -21.59 -14.97
N ILE A 46 -12.82 -20.64 -14.77
CA ILE A 46 -11.37 -20.84 -14.84
C ILE A 46 -10.93 -21.89 -13.81
N SER A 47 -11.39 -21.80 -12.55
CA SER A 47 -11.05 -22.75 -11.49
C SER A 47 -11.50 -24.19 -11.79
N ASN A 48 -12.55 -24.38 -12.60
CA ASN A 48 -13.09 -25.70 -12.91
C ASN A 48 -12.41 -26.38 -14.10
N ARG A 49 -11.64 -25.67 -14.94
CA ARG A 49 -10.94 -26.25 -16.10
C ARG A 49 -9.45 -25.92 -16.10
N SER A 50 -8.61 -26.95 -15.99
CA SER A 50 -7.14 -26.83 -16.07
C SER A 50 -6.67 -26.15 -17.36
N GLN A 51 -7.25 -26.49 -18.50
CA GLN A 51 -6.90 -25.93 -19.80
C GLN A 51 -7.10 -24.40 -19.87
N LEU A 52 -8.14 -23.85 -19.21
CA LEU A 52 -8.34 -22.40 -19.13
C LEU A 52 -7.29 -21.72 -18.27
N ARG A 53 -6.89 -22.35 -17.16
CA ARG A 53 -5.83 -21.84 -16.28
C ARG A 53 -4.49 -21.84 -17.00
N GLU A 54 -4.15 -22.92 -17.69
CA GLU A 54 -2.91 -23.02 -18.48
C GLU A 54 -2.88 -21.99 -19.61
N LEU A 55 -3.99 -21.81 -20.34
CA LEU A 55 -4.09 -20.79 -21.39
C LEU A 55 -3.93 -19.37 -20.84
N LEU A 56 -4.58 -19.07 -19.71
CA LEU A 56 -4.48 -17.77 -19.06
C LEU A 56 -3.05 -17.53 -18.57
N LEU A 57 -2.43 -18.52 -17.92
CA LEU A 57 -1.05 -18.45 -17.45
C LEU A 57 -0.06 -18.25 -18.61
N GLN A 58 -0.23 -18.98 -19.71
CA GLN A 58 0.60 -18.83 -20.90
C GLN A 58 0.49 -17.42 -21.49
N THR A 59 -0.73 -16.88 -21.56
CA THR A 59 -0.95 -15.52 -22.06
C THR A 59 -0.27 -14.49 -21.16
N VAL A 60 -0.46 -14.59 -19.84
CA VAL A 60 0.16 -13.73 -18.84
C VAL A 60 1.68 -13.79 -18.94
N LYS A 61 2.26 -14.98 -19.05
CA LYS A 61 3.71 -15.21 -19.18
C LYS A 61 4.31 -14.54 -20.41
N GLN A 62 3.61 -14.59 -21.54
CA GLN A 62 4.03 -13.91 -22.78
C GLN A 62 4.04 -12.38 -22.65
N ASN A 63 3.19 -11.84 -21.78
CA ASN A 63 3.00 -10.40 -21.59
C ASN A 63 3.74 -9.84 -20.38
N LEU A 64 4.38 -10.68 -19.55
CA LEU A 64 5.01 -10.31 -18.28
C LEU A 64 6.19 -9.35 -18.43
N LEU A 65 6.87 -9.37 -19.58
CA LEU A 65 8.03 -8.53 -19.84
C LEU A 65 7.66 -7.16 -20.42
N ASP A 66 6.39 -6.95 -20.78
CA ASP A 66 5.94 -5.65 -21.26
C ASP A 66 5.45 -4.81 -20.08
N PHE A 67 6.27 -3.84 -19.66
CA PHE A 67 5.95 -2.92 -18.57
C PHE A 67 4.64 -2.16 -18.79
N ARG A 68 4.21 -1.95 -20.05
CA ARG A 68 2.94 -1.29 -20.37
C ARG A 68 1.73 -2.14 -19.98
N ARG A 69 1.93 -3.45 -19.84
CA ARG A 69 0.88 -4.43 -19.53
C ARG A 69 0.94 -4.92 -18.09
N ALA A 70 1.95 -4.52 -17.31
CA ALA A 70 2.11 -4.93 -15.91
C ALA A 70 0.83 -4.71 -15.09
N ASN A 71 0.15 -3.57 -15.28
CA ASN A 71 -1.10 -3.23 -14.58
C ASN A 71 -2.29 -4.16 -14.90
N ALA A 72 -2.26 -4.90 -16.02
CA ALA A 72 -3.25 -5.94 -16.32
C ALA A 72 -2.75 -7.33 -15.88
N VAL A 73 -1.47 -7.63 -16.12
CA VAL A 73 -0.84 -8.93 -15.90
C VAL A 73 -0.75 -9.27 -14.40
N ILE A 74 -0.32 -8.32 -13.56
CA ILE A 74 -0.15 -8.56 -12.12
C ILE A 74 -1.48 -8.86 -11.42
N PRO A 75 -2.58 -8.09 -11.61
CA PRO A 75 -3.87 -8.46 -11.02
C PRO A 75 -4.38 -9.82 -11.46
N ILE A 76 -4.11 -10.24 -12.71
CA ILE A 76 -4.47 -11.58 -13.19
C ILE A 76 -3.66 -12.66 -12.46
N LEU A 77 -2.34 -12.45 -12.27
CA LEU A 77 -1.51 -13.37 -11.47
C LEU A 77 -2.00 -13.48 -10.02
N MET A 78 -2.39 -12.36 -9.40
CA MET A 78 -2.95 -12.37 -8.04
C MET A 78 -4.29 -13.11 -7.98
N LEU A 79 -5.16 -12.91 -8.98
CA LEU A 79 -6.42 -13.64 -9.11
C LEU A 79 -6.21 -15.15 -9.31
N LEU A 80 -5.18 -15.53 -10.05
CA LEU A 80 -4.77 -16.93 -10.19
C LEU A 80 -4.24 -17.49 -8.87
N LEU A 81 -3.31 -16.79 -8.21
CA LEU A 81 -2.77 -17.16 -6.90
C LEU A 81 -3.91 -17.45 -5.90
N ARG A 82 -4.87 -16.52 -5.81
CA ARG A 82 -6.08 -16.66 -5.00
C ARG A 82 -6.88 -17.92 -5.31
N SER A 83 -6.99 -18.30 -6.58
CA SER A 83 -7.77 -19.46 -6.99
C SER A 83 -7.18 -20.79 -6.49
N PHE A 84 -5.88 -20.80 -6.18
CA PHE A 84 -5.17 -21.97 -5.63
C PHE A 84 -5.20 -22.00 -4.09
N SER A 85 -5.26 -20.83 -3.45
CA SER A 85 -5.37 -20.70 -2.00
C SER A 85 -6.78 -21.08 -1.55
N LYS A 86 -6.93 -22.13 -0.74
CA LYS A 86 -8.25 -22.47 -0.20
C LYS A 86 -8.76 -21.36 0.72
N ARG A 87 -10.02 -20.96 0.54
CA ARG A 87 -10.77 -20.31 1.62
C ARG A 87 -10.81 -21.27 2.80
N SER A 88 -10.24 -20.86 3.93
CA SER A 88 -10.20 -21.63 5.16
C SER A 88 -11.60 -22.18 5.50
N SER A 89 -11.77 -23.49 5.37
CA SER A 89 -12.74 -24.26 6.13
C SER A 89 -11.95 -25.04 7.17
N VAL A 90 -11.95 -24.55 8.41
CA VAL A 90 -11.74 -25.28 9.68
C VAL A 90 -10.79 -26.50 9.63
N VAL A 91 -9.62 -26.33 10.28
CA VAL A 91 -8.75 -27.34 10.93
C VAL A 91 -8.16 -28.47 10.06
N ALA A 92 -6.83 -28.51 10.00
CA ALA A 92 -6.04 -29.75 10.15
C ALA A 92 -4.58 -29.37 10.45
N GLY A 93 -4.01 -29.97 11.50
CA GLY A 93 -2.74 -29.58 12.11
C GLY A 93 -1.48 -30.27 11.57
N SER A 94 -0.38 -29.76 12.11
CA SER A 94 1.01 -30.26 12.24
C SER A 94 1.76 -30.75 11.00
N GLN A 95 2.92 -30.13 10.73
CA GLN A 95 4.26 -30.64 11.11
C GLN A 95 5.39 -29.74 10.55
N MET A 96 6.29 -29.37 11.46
CA MET A 96 7.73 -29.12 11.35
C MET A 96 8.34 -28.08 10.37
N SER A 97 9.14 -27.21 10.99
CA SER A 97 10.34 -26.47 10.54
C SER A 97 11.10 -27.09 9.36
N GLN A 98 11.64 -26.26 8.44
CA GLN A 98 12.97 -26.35 7.79
C GLN A 98 13.27 -25.13 6.88
N SER A 99 14.51 -24.64 6.95
CA SER A 99 15.07 -23.44 6.30
C SER A 99 15.14 -23.50 4.76
N PHE A 100 14.93 -22.34 4.13
CA PHE A 100 15.33 -21.80 2.79
C PHE A 100 15.39 -22.68 1.51
N ALA A 101 15.53 -24.00 1.57
CA ALA A 101 15.67 -24.88 0.39
C ALA A 101 14.42 -25.73 0.06
N THR A 102 13.37 -25.71 0.89
CA THR A 102 12.19 -26.59 0.76
C THR A 102 10.89 -25.83 0.43
N PHE A 103 11.02 -24.62 -0.14
CA PHE A 103 9.91 -23.69 -0.34
C PHE A 103 8.81 -24.21 -1.29
N SER A 104 9.03 -25.30 -2.02
CA SER A 104 8.12 -25.77 -3.07
C SER A 104 7.05 -26.77 -2.62
N SER A 105 7.22 -27.46 -1.50
CA SER A 105 6.26 -28.53 -1.10
C SER A 105 5.63 -28.35 0.28
N GLN A 106 6.32 -27.71 1.25
CA GLN A 106 5.76 -27.47 2.58
C GLN A 106 4.95 -26.15 2.66
N SER A 107 5.37 -25.09 1.96
CA SER A 107 4.61 -23.82 1.88
C SER A 107 3.24 -23.98 1.21
N LEU A 108 3.13 -24.92 0.26
CA LEU A 108 1.89 -25.23 -0.45
C LEU A 108 0.88 -26.01 0.42
N GLN A 109 1.38 -26.85 1.33
CA GLN A 109 0.55 -27.50 2.35
C GLN A 109 0.02 -26.46 3.34
N ALA A 110 0.84 -25.46 3.72
CA ALA A 110 0.41 -24.31 4.51
C ALA A 110 -0.61 -23.41 3.77
N MET A 111 -0.52 -23.30 2.43
CA MET A 111 -1.53 -22.64 1.57
C MET A 111 -2.80 -23.48 1.33
N GLY A 112 -2.83 -24.73 1.81
CA GLY A 112 -3.96 -25.62 1.63
C GLY A 112 -4.20 -26.06 0.18
N CYS A 113 -3.22 -26.06 -0.73
CA CYS A 113 -3.40 -26.65 -2.07
C CYS A 113 -3.64 -28.17 -1.96
N LYS A 114 -4.72 -28.71 -2.60
CA LYS A 114 -5.15 -30.13 -2.42
C LYS A 114 -4.92 -31.05 -3.64
N ARG A 115 -4.14 -30.67 -4.67
CA ARG A 115 -3.87 -31.54 -5.84
C ARG A 115 -2.49 -31.31 -6.47
N LYS A 116 -1.78 -32.40 -6.79
CA LYS A 116 -0.43 -32.41 -7.41
C LYS A 116 -0.28 -31.60 -8.71
N VAL A 117 -1.33 -31.44 -9.51
CA VAL A 117 -1.31 -30.63 -10.76
C VAL A 117 -1.53 -29.14 -10.49
N ASP A 118 -2.24 -28.81 -9.41
CA ASP A 118 -2.49 -27.42 -9.01
C ASP A 118 -1.24 -26.83 -8.32
N GLU A 119 -0.41 -27.68 -7.71
CA GLU A 119 0.86 -27.29 -7.07
C GLU A 119 1.89 -26.74 -8.05
N THR A 120 2.10 -27.39 -9.20
CA THR A 120 3.11 -26.94 -10.20
C THR A 120 2.75 -25.58 -10.79
N VAL A 121 1.46 -25.35 -11.08
CA VAL A 121 0.96 -24.07 -11.58
C VAL A 121 1.07 -22.98 -10.53
N CYS A 122 0.75 -23.28 -9.26
CA CYS A 122 0.91 -22.33 -8.17
C CYS A 122 2.38 -21.90 -7.99
N LEU A 123 3.33 -22.85 -8.07
CA LEU A 123 4.76 -22.53 -8.01
C LEU A 123 5.22 -21.71 -9.22
N GLU A 124 4.68 -21.98 -10.40
CA GLU A 124 4.95 -21.15 -11.57
C GLU A 124 4.45 -19.72 -11.34
N VAL A 125 3.23 -19.53 -10.83
CA VAL A 125 2.70 -18.19 -10.49
C VAL A 125 3.59 -17.47 -9.48
N ILE A 126 3.99 -18.13 -8.38
CA ILE A 126 4.89 -17.54 -7.38
C ILE A 126 6.24 -17.19 -8.01
N GLY A 127 6.80 -18.07 -8.85
CA GLY A 127 8.05 -17.82 -9.57
C GLY A 127 7.96 -16.62 -10.52
N LEU A 128 6.82 -16.45 -11.21
CA LEU A 128 6.57 -15.29 -12.06
C LEU A 128 6.45 -14.00 -11.22
N LEU A 129 5.79 -14.05 -10.07
CA LEU A 129 5.69 -12.92 -9.14
C LEU A 129 7.07 -12.53 -8.59
N LYS A 130 7.90 -13.49 -8.16
CA LYS A 130 9.30 -13.24 -7.77
C LYS A 130 10.10 -12.59 -8.89
N ARG A 131 9.92 -13.04 -10.14
CA ARG A 131 10.55 -12.41 -11.30
C ARG A 131 10.04 -10.98 -11.52
N CYS A 132 8.79 -10.68 -11.21
CA CYS A 132 8.26 -9.31 -11.32
C CYS A 132 8.90 -8.35 -10.30
N LEU A 133 9.28 -8.85 -9.13
CA LEU A 133 10.01 -8.08 -8.11
C LEU A 133 11.42 -7.68 -8.55
N THR A 134 11.98 -8.25 -9.62
CA THR A 134 13.27 -7.85 -10.19
C THR A 134 13.14 -6.98 -11.45
N GLN A 135 11.92 -6.58 -11.82
CA GLN A 135 11.64 -5.76 -13.00
C GLN A 135 11.59 -4.26 -12.66
N TRP A 136 11.13 -3.46 -13.63
CA TRP A 136 10.98 -2.00 -13.53
C TRP A 136 9.98 -1.60 -12.42
N THR A 137 10.18 -0.41 -11.86
CA THR A 137 9.42 0.18 -10.73
C THR A 137 7.90 0.01 -10.83
N PRO A 138 7.24 0.25 -11.98
CA PRO A 138 5.79 0.11 -12.08
C PRO A 138 5.32 -1.33 -11.85
N THR A 139 6.10 -2.31 -12.31
CA THR A 139 5.81 -3.73 -12.08
C THR A 139 5.96 -4.08 -10.60
N LYS A 140 7.05 -3.64 -9.95
CA LYS A 140 7.28 -3.84 -8.50
C LYS A 140 6.13 -3.28 -7.68
N THR A 141 5.75 -2.03 -7.96
CA THR A 141 4.65 -1.33 -7.28
C THR A 141 3.32 -2.08 -7.43
N ALA A 142 3.01 -2.59 -8.63
CA ALA A 142 1.82 -3.40 -8.86
C ALA A 142 1.85 -4.73 -8.09
N VAL A 143 3.02 -5.35 -7.89
CA VAL A 143 3.17 -6.56 -7.08
C VAL A 143 2.98 -6.27 -5.60
N TYR A 144 3.58 -5.20 -5.06
CA TYR A 144 3.40 -4.79 -3.66
C TYR A 144 1.93 -4.55 -3.34
N LEU A 145 1.28 -3.81 -4.23
CA LEU A 145 -0.15 -3.55 -4.16
C LEU A 145 -0.96 -4.85 -4.20
N GLY A 146 -0.70 -5.71 -5.18
CA GLY A 146 -1.42 -6.98 -5.34
C GLY A 146 -1.25 -7.92 -4.15
N PHE A 147 -0.06 -7.96 -3.53
CA PHE A 147 0.18 -8.74 -2.32
C PHE A 147 -0.57 -8.18 -1.12
N ALA A 148 -0.49 -6.87 -0.87
CA ALA A 148 -1.23 -6.24 0.21
C ALA A 148 -2.74 -6.46 0.06
N GLU A 149 -3.28 -6.32 -1.16
CA GLU A 149 -4.70 -6.57 -1.44
C GLU A 149 -5.13 -8.02 -1.25
N GLU A 150 -4.34 -8.99 -1.73
CA GLU A 150 -4.75 -10.38 -1.67
C GLU A 150 -4.50 -10.98 -0.27
N GLY A 151 -3.42 -10.60 0.41
CA GLY A 151 -3.18 -11.00 1.79
C GLY A 151 -4.25 -10.46 2.74
N THR A 152 -4.61 -9.19 2.66
CA THR A 152 -5.69 -8.62 3.50
C THR A 152 -7.06 -9.28 3.26
N ARG A 153 -7.29 -9.85 2.08
CA ARG A 153 -8.53 -10.57 1.75
C ARG A 153 -8.48 -12.05 2.10
N ASN A 154 -7.29 -12.62 2.28
CA ASN A 154 -7.10 -14.04 2.49
C ASN A 154 -5.94 -14.33 3.46
N SER A 155 -6.30 -14.48 4.74
CA SER A 155 -5.33 -14.79 5.81
C SER A 155 -4.54 -16.08 5.62
N SER A 156 -4.89 -16.96 4.67
CA SER A 156 -4.07 -18.14 4.37
C SER A 156 -2.80 -17.82 3.58
N VAL A 157 -2.74 -16.66 2.91
CA VAL A 157 -1.61 -16.27 2.05
C VAL A 157 -0.81 -15.10 2.60
N THR A 158 -1.34 -14.42 3.64
CA THR A 158 -0.76 -13.22 4.24
C THR A 158 0.69 -13.41 4.67
N GLY A 159 0.97 -14.35 5.59
CA GLY A 159 2.33 -14.65 6.02
C GLY A 159 3.29 -15.01 4.87
N GLN A 160 2.82 -15.64 3.80
CA GLN A 160 3.68 -15.97 2.65
C GLN A 160 3.96 -14.77 1.75
N CYS A 161 2.95 -13.93 1.52
CA CYS A 161 3.14 -12.67 0.82
C CYS A 161 4.12 -11.78 1.60
N LEU A 162 3.98 -11.74 2.94
CA LEU A 162 4.88 -11.02 3.82
C LEU A 162 6.30 -11.56 3.73
N ASP A 163 6.50 -12.88 3.80
CA ASP A 163 7.83 -13.52 3.69
C ASP A 163 8.54 -13.20 2.36
N LEU A 164 7.78 -13.22 1.24
CA LEU A 164 8.30 -12.82 -0.07
C LEU A 164 8.75 -11.36 -0.09
N LEU A 165 7.98 -10.47 0.54
CA LEU A 165 8.32 -9.05 0.61
C LEU A 165 9.50 -8.79 1.54
N VAL A 166 9.56 -9.44 2.70
CA VAL A 166 10.70 -9.35 3.64
C VAL A 166 11.98 -9.82 2.96
N SER A 167 11.93 -10.97 2.27
CA SER A 167 13.07 -11.50 1.51
C SER A 167 13.53 -10.55 0.40
N HIS A 168 12.59 -9.90 -0.29
CA HIS A 168 12.90 -8.89 -1.31
C HIS A 168 13.47 -7.61 -0.69
N ALA A 169 12.86 -7.12 0.39
CA ALA A 169 13.26 -5.91 1.10
C ALA A 169 14.67 -6.02 1.69
N ALA A 170 15.09 -7.21 2.13
CA ALA A 170 16.46 -7.46 2.58
C ALA A 170 17.52 -7.26 1.46
N THR A 171 17.11 -7.18 0.19
CA THR A 171 17.98 -6.90 -0.96
C THR A 171 17.91 -5.44 -1.43
N ALA A 172 17.22 -4.58 -0.69
CA ALA A 172 17.13 -3.16 -1.00
C ALA A 172 18.54 -2.52 -1.07
N PRO A 173 18.79 -1.64 -2.06
CA PRO A 173 20.07 -0.96 -2.16
C PRO A 173 20.28 0.04 -1.02
N ASP A 174 21.51 0.56 -0.91
CA ASP A 174 21.83 1.64 0.02
C ASP A 174 21.03 2.90 -0.30
N TRP A 175 20.75 3.72 0.73
CA TRP A 175 19.93 4.93 0.64
C TRP A 175 20.71 6.09 0.05
N LYS A 176 21.08 5.97 -1.21
CA LYS A 176 21.79 7.00 -1.98
C LYS A 176 21.15 7.14 -3.36
N ALA A 177 21.15 8.36 -3.89
CA ALA A 177 20.59 8.62 -5.21
C ALA A 177 21.22 7.75 -6.31
N GLU A 178 22.54 7.51 -6.23
CA GLU A 178 23.32 6.72 -7.19
C GLU A 178 22.89 5.25 -7.28
N THR A 179 22.40 4.68 -6.17
CA THR A 179 22.00 3.27 -6.06
C THR A 179 20.49 3.09 -6.16
N MET A 180 19.72 4.11 -5.75
CA MET A 180 18.26 4.11 -5.73
C MET A 180 17.63 4.62 -7.01
N VAL A 181 18.39 5.33 -7.86
CA VAL A 181 17.88 5.92 -9.10
C VAL A 181 18.70 5.42 -10.28
N THR A 182 18.01 4.99 -11.33
CA THR A 182 18.64 4.67 -12.60
C THR A 182 18.20 5.66 -13.67
N SER A 183 19.15 6.04 -14.52
CA SER A 183 18.92 6.92 -15.67
C SER A 183 19.18 6.16 -16.95
N ALA A 184 18.14 5.97 -17.76
CA ALA A 184 18.22 5.35 -19.08
C ALA A 184 17.87 6.41 -20.14
N GLY A 185 18.89 7.01 -20.75
CA GLY A 185 18.72 8.13 -21.68
C GLY A 185 18.11 9.35 -20.98
N ALA A 186 16.93 9.78 -21.42
CA ALA A 186 16.19 10.91 -20.85
C ALA A 186 15.21 10.51 -19.73
N VAL A 187 15.10 9.22 -19.40
CA VAL A 187 14.16 8.71 -18.40
C VAL A 187 14.91 8.40 -17.10
N VAL A 188 14.49 9.06 -16.02
CA VAL A 188 14.98 8.84 -14.67
C VAL A 188 13.90 8.09 -13.89
N SER A 189 14.26 6.98 -13.24
CA SER A 189 13.31 6.13 -12.50
C SER A 189 13.95 5.50 -11.26
N LEU A 190 13.14 5.24 -10.24
CA LEU A 190 13.59 4.53 -9.05
C LEU A 190 13.93 3.07 -9.35
N VAL A 191 15.03 2.60 -8.79
CA VAL A 191 15.37 1.17 -8.77
C VAL A 191 14.38 0.44 -7.87
N GLU A 192 14.10 0.95 -6.68
CA GLU A 192 13.27 0.30 -5.66
C GLU A 192 12.29 1.31 -5.04
N PRO A 193 10.96 1.15 -5.21
CA PRO A 193 9.99 2.04 -4.60
C PRO A 193 9.76 1.65 -3.12
N LEU A 194 10.76 1.95 -2.28
CA LEU A 194 10.76 1.61 -0.85
C LEU A 194 9.49 1.99 -0.09
N PRO A 195 8.91 3.19 -0.28
CA PRO A 195 7.70 3.58 0.46
C PRO A 195 6.54 2.61 0.24
N GLN A 196 6.31 2.21 -1.02
CA GLN A 196 5.25 1.26 -1.38
C GLN A 196 5.55 -0.16 -0.88
N LEU A 197 6.82 -0.55 -0.83
CA LEU A 197 7.24 -1.83 -0.26
C LEU A 197 6.95 -1.90 1.24
N VAL A 198 7.37 -0.88 2.01
CA VAL A 198 7.10 -0.81 3.46
C VAL A 198 5.59 -0.77 3.71
N GLN A 199 4.84 0.03 2.96
CA GLN A 199 3.38 0.12 3.15
C GLN A 199 2.70 -1.25 2.92
N ALA A 200 3.12 -1.98 1.88
CA ALA A 200 2.58 -3.31 1.61
C ALA A 200 2.94 -4.31 2.72
N MET A 201 4.18 -4.28 3.21
CA MET A 201 4.62 -5.11 4.35
C MET A 201 3.81 -4.79 5.61
N GLN A 202 3.61 -3.51 5.93
CA GLN A 202 2.81 -3.08 7.08
C GLN A 202 1.35 -3.52 6.97
N CYS A 203 0.73 -3.40 5.78
CA CYS A 203 -0.64 -3.87 5.57
C CYS A 203 -0.76 -5.37 5.88
N LEU A 204 0.18 -6.17 5.41
CA LEU A 204 0.21 -7.61 5.65
C LEU A 204 0.53 -7.96 7.11
N LEU A 205 1.47 -7.23 7.73
CA LEU A 205 1.84 -7.41 9.13
C LEU A 205 0.63 -7.17 10.05
N ASN A 206 -0.13 -6.09 9.82
CA ASN A 206 -1.32 -5.77 10.61
C ASN A 206 -2.38 -6.87 10.51
N GLU A 207 -2.58 -7.43 9.32
CA GLU A 207 -3.53 -8.53 9.10
C GLU A 207 -3.06 -9.84 9.72
N GLU A 208 -1.76 -10.13 9.68
CA GLU A 208 -1.19 -11.32 10.31
C GLU A 208 -1.32 -11.22 11.84
N ILE A 209 -1.01 -10.07 12.44
CA ILE A 209 -1.20 -9.80 13.88
C ILE A 209 -2.67 -9.94 14.27
N ALA A 210 -3.59 -9.37 13.48
CA ALA A 210 -5.02 -9.49 13.73
C ALA A 210 -5.51 -10.96 13.63
N ALA A 211 -4.94 -11.74 12.70
CA ALA A 211 -5.23 -13.15 12.57
C ALA A 211 -4.66 -14.00 13.72
N ASP A 212 -3.50 -13.62 14.28
CA ASP A 212 -2.84 -14.32 15.39
C ASP A 212 -3.67 -14.31 16.68
N ILE A 213 -4.38 -13.20 16.95
CA ILE A 213 -5.32 -13.08 18.08
C ILE A 213 -6.43 -14.17 18.01
N THR A 214 -6.65 -14.79 16.85
CA THR A 214 -7.71 -15.78 16.61
C THR A 214 -7.22 -17.22 16.33
N ARG A 215 -5.92 -17.51 16.22
CA ARG A 215 -5.41 -18.85 15.86
C ARG A 215 -4.23 -19.29 16.73
N VAL A 216 -4.17 -20.60 17.05
CA VAL A 216 -2.94 -21.23 17.57
C VAL A 216 -1.98 -21.40 16.39
N GLU A 217 -0.89 -20.63 16.45
CA GLU A 217 0.15 -20.38 15.46
C GLU A 217 0.70 -21.62 14.71
N THR A 218 1.09 -21.39 13.45
CA THR A 218 2.19 -22.14 12.82
C THR A 218 3.47 -21.33 12.99
N ALA A 219 4.55 -21.93 13.52
CA ALA A 219 5.85 -21.28 13.83
C ALA A 219 6.50 -20.46 12.69
N ILE A 220 6.06 -20.65 11.44
CA ILE A 220 6.50 -19.88 10.28
C ILE A 220 5.95 -18.43 10.33
N GLY A 221 4.70 -18.24 10.74
CA GLY A 221 4.07 -16.91 10.80
C GLY A 221 4.76 -15.98 11.78
N VAL A 222 5.02 -16.47 13.00
CA VAL A 222 5.71 -15.72 14.07
C VAL A 222 7.11 -15.28 13.64
N ASN A 223 7.87 -16.16 12.98
CA ASN A 223 9.22 -15.83 12.53
C ASN A 223 9.20 -14.76 11.42
N VAL A 224 8.26 -14.86 10.49
CA VAL A 224 8.13 -13.88 9.39
C VAL A 224 7.67 -12.52 9.91
N GLN A 225 6.72 -12.48 10.85
CA GLN A 225 6.31 -11.23 11.51
C GLN A 225 7.51 -10.57 12.19
N LYS A 226 8.27 -11.33 12.99
CA LYS A 226 9.46 -10.81 13.66
C LYS A 226 10.50 -10.29 12.67
N CYS A 227 10.81 -11.04 11.61
CA CYS A 227 11.75 -10.58 10.58
C CYS A 227 11.26 -9.30 9.88
N ALA A 228 9.95 -9.16 9.67
CA ALA A 228 9.39 -7.94 9.10
C ALA A 228 9.54 -6.73 10.04
N VAL A 229 9.22 -6.91 11.32
CA VAL A 229 9.37 -5.88 12.36
C VAL A 229 10.83 -5.47 12.50
N ASP A 230 11.73 -6.43 12.73
CA ASP A 230 13.18 -6.18 12.90
C ASP A 230 13.76 -5.44 11.68
N LEU A 231 13.32 -5.78 10.46
CA LEU A 231 13.76 -5.11 9.24
C LEU A 231 13.26 -3.67 9.16
N ILE A 232 11.97 -3.43 9.41
CA ILE A 232 11.41 -2.07 9.38
C ILE A 232 12.03 -1.23 10.50
N ASP A 233 12.23 -1.78 11.70
CA ASP A 233 12.87 -1.09 12.82
C ASP A 233 14.30 -0.68 12.49
N SER A 234 15.08 -1.55 11.83
CA SER A 234 16.42 -1.19 11.34
C SER A 234 16.39 -0.02 10.35
N TRP A 235 15.34 0.10 9.54
CA TRP A 235 15.15 1.23 8.64
C TRP A 235 14.72 2.48 9.40
N VAL A 236 13.93 2.37 10.47
CA VAL A 236 13.64 3.52 11.33
C VAL A 236 14.90 4.01 12.03
N GLU A 237 15.71 3.11 12.59
CA GLU A 237 16.99 3.48 13.22
C GLU A 237 17.91 4.20 12.24
N LYS A 238 18.04 3.66 11.02
CA LYS A 238 18.80 4.28 9.93
C LYS A 238 18.26 5.68 9.58
N ALA A 239 16.95 5.80 9.43
CA ALA A 239 16.26 7.05 9.13
C ALA A 239 16.45 8.12 10.22
N CYS A 240 16.58 7.70 11.49
CA CYS A 240 16.88 8.59 12.61
C CYS A 240 18.37 8.96 12.73
N SER A 241 19.28 8.11 12.22
CA SER A 241 20.72 8.31 12.34
C SER A 241 21.35 9.10 11.19
N GLU A 242 20.82 8.95 9.97
CA GLU A 242 21.38 9.59 8.78
C GLU A 242 20.80 10.99 8.60
N ASP A 243 21.68 11.97 8.36
CA ASP A 243 21.27 13.33 8.03
C ASP A 243 21.19 13.55 6.49
N VAL A 244 20.81 14.76 6.10
CA VAL A 244 20.67 15.11 4.69
C VAL A 244 22.01 15.10 3.91
N HIS A 245 23.14 15.28 4.61
CA HIS A 245 24.47 15.15 4.01
C HIS A 245 24.84 13.69 3.80
N ASP A 246 24.52 12.81 4.75
CA ASP A 246 24.74 11.35 4.62
C ASP A 246 23.99 10.76 3.42
N LEU A 247 22.78 11.28 3.17
CA LEU A 247 21.92 10.92 2.03
C LEU A 247 22.36 11.56 0.69
N GLY A 248 23.28 12.53 0.72
CA GLY A 248 23.76 13.25 -0.48
C GLY A 248 22.72 14.18 -1.12
N VAL A 249 21.74 14.65 -0.35
CA VAL A 249 20.66 15.57 -0.80
C VAL A 249 20.74 16.93 -0.13
N ASP A 250 21.96 17.44 0.04
CA ASP A 250 22.21 18.73 0.68
C ASP A 250 22.10 19.92 -0.29
N LYS A 251 22.39 21.13 0.21
CA LYS A 251 22.26 22.38 -0.56
C LYS A 251 23.27 22.50 -1.71
N LEU A 252 24.33 21.71 -1.71
CA LEU A 252 25.36 21.63 -2.74
C LEU A 252 24.98 20.65 -3.86
N SER A 253 23.96 19.81 -3.64
CA SER A 253 23.45 18.89 -4.65
C SER A 253 22.82 19.63 -5.84
N GLU A 254 22.86 19.01 -7.02
CA GLU A 254 22.17 19.52 -8.20
C GLU A 254 20.66 19.29 -8.05
N TRP A 255 19.85 20.33 -8.27
CA TRP A 255 18.39 20.28 -8.12
C TRP A 255 17.62 20.66 -9.38
N ASN A 256 18.32 21.00 -10.47
CA ASN A 256 17.67 21.37 -11.70
C ASN A 256 16.98 20.16 -12.36
N PRO A 257 15.64 20.14 -12.48
CA PRO A 257 14.92 19.01 -13.08
C PRO A 257 15.26 18.79 -14.56
N THR A 258 15.87 19.76 -15.24
CA THR A 258 16.28 19.59 -16.64
C THR A 258 17.56 18.80 -16.79
N THR A 259 18.36 18.62 -15.73
CA THR A 259 19.56 17.79 -15.76
C THR A 259 19.24 16.38 -15.26
N PRO A 260 19.86 15.31 -15.80
CA PRO A 260 19.65 13.96 -15.29
C PRO A 260 19.99 13.81 -13.80
N ALA A 261 21.04 14.50 -13.34
CA ALA A 261 21.46 14.50 -11.93
C ALA A 261 20.43 15.19 -11.03
N GLY A 262 19.94 16.38 -11.41
CA GLY A 262 18.91 17.08 -10.64
C GLY A 262 17.56 16.36 -10.65
N ALA A 263 17.18 15.77 -11.78
CA ALA A 263 16.01 14.89 -11.86
C ALA A 263 16.14 13.66 -10.94
N ALA A 264 17.32 13.04 -10.88
CA ALA A 264 17.57 11.90 -10.00
C ALA A 264 17.49 12.27 -8.52
N ASN A 265 18.10 13.39 -8.13
CA ASN A 265 18.04 13.89 -6.75
C ASN A 265 16.61 14.23 -6.34
N LEU A 266 15.81 14.84 -7.23
CA LEU A 266 14.40 15.11 -6.96
C LEU A 266 13.57 13.83 -6.77
N VAL A 267 13.78 12.83 -7.63
CA VAL A 267 13.08 11.53 -7.52
C VAL A 267 13.48 10.80 -6.25
N PHE A 268 14.76 10.79 -5.90
CA PHE A 268 15.26 10.20 -4.66
C PHE A 268 14.75 10.93 -3.41
N ALA A 269 14.80 12.26 -3.39
CA ALA A 269 14.29 13.06 -2.27
C ALA A 269 12.78 12.83 -2.07
N LYS A 270 12.00 12.80 -3.16
CA LYS A 270 10.57 12.48 -3.07
C LYS A 270 10.33 11.07 -2.51
N MET A 271 11.11 10.08 -2.94
CA MET A 271 11.03 8.72 -2.37
C MET A 271 11.35 8.73 -0.88
N MET A 272 12.41 9.42 -0.45
CA MET A 272 12.80 9.50 0.96
C MET A 272 11.71 10.14 1.82
N LEU A 273 11.06 11.22 1.36
CA LEU A 273 9.94 11.83 2.09
C LEU A 273 8.78 10.85 2.27
N ASN A 274 8.38 10.17 1.20
CA ASN A 274 7.34 9.16 1.28
C ASN A 274 7.78 7.96 2.15
N LEU A 275 9.08 7.66 2.24
CA LEU A 275 9.59 6.61 3.12
C LEU A 275 9.47 7.04 4.59
N TYR A 276 9.85 8.27 4.92
CA TYR A 276 9.67 8.82 6.27
C TYR A 276 8.20 8.79 6.69
N ASP A 277 7.27 9.17 5.80
CA ASP A 277 5.83 9.13 6.10
C ASP A 277 5.36 7.73 6.55
N VAL A 278 5.81 6.69 5.82
CA VAL A 278 5.43 5.30 6.12
C VAL A 278 6.15 4.76 7.37
N LEU A 279 7.39 5.19 7.63
CA LEU A 279 8.12 4.84 8.85
C LEU A 279 7.52 5.51 10.10
N ILE A 280 7.01 6.74 9.98
CA ILE A 280 6.22 7.40 11.04
C ILE A 280 4.96 6.58 11.35
N GLU A 281 4.28 6.08 10.31
CA GLU A 281 3.12 5.20 10.48
C GLU A 281 3.46 3.90 11.24
N HIS A 282 4.61 3.27 10.93
CA HIS A 282 5.10 2.10 11.66
C HIS A 282 5.22 2.38 13.16
N ARG A 283 5.98 3.43 13.51
CA ARG A 283 6.26 3.80 14.90
C ARG A 283 5.01 4.18 15.68
N SER A 284 4.06 4.84 15.03
CA SER A 284 2.80 5.23 15.66
C SER A 284 1.97 4.01 16.07
N LYS A 285 1.99 2.93 15.28
CA LYS A 285 1.30 1.68 15.59
C LYS A 285 2.03 0.89 16.69
N GLU A 286 3.36 0.91 16.71
CA GLU A 286 4.18 0.29 17.75
C GLU A 286 4.00 0.97 19.13
N GLY A 287 3.85 2.30 19.15
CA GLY A 287 3.63 3.10 20.36
C GLY A 287 2.32 2.80 21.10
N SER A 288 1.38 2.05 20.51
CA SER A 288 0.23 1.48 21.22
C SER A 288 0.61 0.30 22.12
N LEU A 289 1.86 -0.19 22.07
CA LEU A 289 2.34 -1.38 22.80
C LEU A 289 3.51 -1.13 23.77
N LYS A 290 4.06 0.09 23.89
CA LYS A 290 4.86 0.56 25.05
C LYS A 290 5.25 2.04 24.88
N GLY A 291 5.36 2.74 26.02
CA GLY A 291 5.60 4.18 26.12
C GLY A 291 6.80 4.67 25.31
N VAL A 292 6.56 5.79 24.62
CA VAL A 292 7.47 6.43 23.66
C VAL A 292 8.55 7.24 24.40
N ASP A 293 9.81 6.83 24.25
CA ASP A 293 10.93 7.76 24.32
C ASP A 293 10.89 8.63 23.04
N ARG A 294 10.50 9.90 23.23
CA ARG A 294 10.27 10.89 22.17
C ARG A 294 11.61 11.36 21.59
N GLN A 295 11.86 11.06 20.32
CA GLN A 295 13.05 11.55 19.60
C GLN A 295 12.73 12.79 18.76
N LYS A 296 13.45 13.86 19.06
CA LYS A 296 13.62 15.06 18.22
C LYS A 296 14.47 14.65 17.00
N GLY A 297 14.00 14.90 15.77
CA GLY A 297 14.91 14.93 14.61
C GLY A 297 14.43 14.48 13.24
N GLY A 298 13.21 13.97 13.05
CA GLY A 298 12.83 13.34 11.77
C GLY A 298 11.78 14.04 10.89
N ALA A 299 10.98 14.97 11.42
CA ALA A 299 9.72 15.39 10.77
C ALA A 299 9.84 16.52 9.73
N THR A 300 11.02 17.12 9.54
CA THR A 300 11.16 18.32 8.72
C THR A 300 12.08 18.11 7.53
N ARG A 301 11.49 18.08 6.32
CA ARG A 301 11.97 18.79 5.11
C ARG A 301 11.11 18.46 3.88
N SER A 302 9.97 19.11 3.70
CA SER A 302 9.29 19.17 2.39
C SER A 302 9.88 20.31 1.54
N PRO A 303 10.56 20.06 0.42
CA PRO A 303 10.87 21.10 -0.56
C PRO A 303 9.70 21.20 -1.55
N THR A 304 8.58 21.78 -1.14
CA THR A 304 7.50 22.16 -2.09
C THR A 304 7.82 23.52 -2.72
N GLY A 305 8.83 23.52 -3.60
CA GLY A 305 9.04 24.61 -4.55
C GLY A 305 8.03 24.50 -5.70
N LYS A 306 7.21 25.55 -5.91
CA LYS A 306 6.27 25.67 -7.03
C LYS A 306 6.97 25.41 -8.38
N ILE A 307 6.63 24.33 -9.08
CA ILE A 307 7.11 24.05 -10.43
C ILE A 307 6.12 24.63 -11.44
N SER A 308 6.45 25.78 -12.03
CA SER A 308 5.73 26.33 -13.17
C SER A 308 6.02 25.53 -14.44
N THR A 309 4.96 25.06 -15.09
CA THR A 309 5.00 24.36 -16.39
C THR A 309 5.09 25.37 -17.54
N THR A 310 6.15 25.28 -18.33
CA THR A 310 6.20 25.83 -19.69
C THR A 310 6.86 24.81 -20.62
N THR A 311 6.12 24.48 -21.68
CA THR A 311 6.45 23.76 -22.95
C THR A 311 7.85 24.09 -23.47
N GLU A 312 8.63 23.28 -24.19
CA GLU A 312 8.55 21.98 -24.89
C GLU A 312 10.01 21.44 -24.91
N ASP A 313 10.26 20.14 -25.18
CA ASP A 313 11.57 19.45 -25.11
C ASP A 313 12.21 19.23 -23.73
N ARG A 314 11.41 18.80 -22.74
CA ARG A 314 11.92 18.38 -21.42
C ARG A 314 12.08 16.85 -21.32
N PRO A 315 13.12 16.35 -20.61
CA PRO A 315 13.16 14.94 -20.22
C PRO A 315 11.86 14.60 -19.48
N ALA A 316 11.20 13.52 -19.90
CA ALA A 316 9.91 13.10 -19.34
C ALA A 316 10.12 12.61 -17.89
N LEU A 317 10.14 13.56 -16.96
CA LEU A 317 10.17 13.33 -15.52
C LEU A 317 8.82 12.72 -15.15
N ASN A 318 8.77 11.40 -15.01
CA ASN A 318 7.58 10.70 -14.53
C ASN A 318 7.47 10.87 -13.01
N VAL A 319 7.18 12.11 -12.57
CA VAL A 319 6.97 12.48 -11.16
C VAL A 319 5.61 11.99 -10.64
N LYS A 320 4.79 11.39 -11.50
CA LYS A 320 3.49 10.79 -11.15
C LYS A 320 3.67 9.40 -10.51
N GLN A 321 4.57 9.29 -9.55
CA GLN A 321 4.48 8.21 -8.59
C GLN A 321 3.38 8.57 -7.59
N ALA A 322 2.41 7.68 -7.41
CA ALA A 322 1.35 7.87 -6.44
C ALA A 322 1.99 8.01 -5.04
N ASP A 323 1.68 9.10 -4.36
CA ASP A 323 2.13 9.33 -3.00
C ASP A 323 1.57 8.23 -2.11
N VAL A 324 2.35 7.85 -1.10
CA VAL A 324 1.91 6.80 -0.19
C VAL A 324 0.81 7.34 0.71
N LEU A 325 -0.23 6.54 0.89
CA LEU A 325 -1.37 6.89 1.70
C LEU A 325 -1.15 6.43 3.15
N ILE A 326 -1.16 7.37 4.08
CA ILE A 326 -1.10 7.05 5.51
C ILE A 326 -2.47 6.61 6.00
N SER A 327 -2.53 5.59 6.86
CA SER A 327 -3.81 5.11 7.37
C SER A 327 -4.54 6.18 8.19
N ALA A 328 -5.87 6.24 7.99
CA ALA A 328 -6.75 7.13 8.74
C ALA A 328 -6.68 6.86 10.24
N SER A 329 -6.40 5.62 10.67
CA SER A 329 -6.21 5.26 12.08
C SER A 329 -4.99 5.95 12.68
N THR A 330 -3.86 5.95 11.96
CA THR A 330 -2.64 6.62 12.43
C THR A 330 -2.84 8.12 12.48
N ILE A 331 -3.45 8.70 11.44
CA ILE A 331 -3.77 10.13 11.42
C ILE A 331 -4.71 10.48 12.57
N ALA A 332 -5.78 9.72 12.79
CA ALA A 332 -6.72 9.96 13.88
C ALA A 332 -6.03 9.89 15.25
N GLN A 333 -5.12 8.93 15.45
CA GLN A 333 -4.35 8.80 16.69
C GLN A 333 -3.38 9.99 16.91
N ILE A 334 -2.76 10.51 15.84
CA ILE A 334 -1.92 11.71 15.94
C ILE A 334 -2.78 12.92 16.30
N LEU A 335 -3.94 13.08 15.67
CA LEU A 335 -4.89 14.15 15.97
C LEU A 335 -5.41 14.05 17.41
N GLU A 336 -5.77 12.87 17.88
CA GLU A 336 -6.19 12.59 19.26
C GLU A 336 -5.13 13.01 20.29
N ASN A 337 -3.85 12.82 19.96
CA ASN A 337 -2.76 13.17 20.86
C ASN A 337 -2.35 14.66 20.79
N THR A 338 -2.80 15.42 19.80
CA THR A 338 -2.33 16.80 19.55
C THR A 338 -3.41 17.86 19.65
N VAL A 339 -4.68 17.51 19.37
CA VAL A 339 -5.79 18.46 19.29
C VAL A 339 -6.47 18.70 20.65
N PRO A 340 -6.87 17.67 21.44
CA PRO A 340 -7.67 17.85 22.64
C PRO A 340 -6.97 18.63 23.77
N GLU A 341 -7.73 19.34 24.60
CA GLU A 341 -7.21 20.06 25.80
C GLU A 341 -6.48 19.14 26.80
N GLU A 342 -6.87 17.87 26.86
CA GLU A 342 -6.28 16.85 27.74
C GLU A 342 -4.98 16.23 27.16
N ALA A 343 -4.53 16.70 26.00
CA ALA A 343 -3.33 16.19 25.34
C ALA A 343 -2.10 16.28 26.26
N SER A 344 -1.47 15.13 26.50
CA SER A 344 -0.35 14.93 27.44
C SER A 344 1.01 15.46 26.96
N LEU A 345 1.03 16.44 26.06
CA LEU A 345 2.25 17.01 25.49
C LEU A 345 2.69 18.25 26.27
N SER A 346 3.94 18.23 26.75
CA SER A 346 4.57 19.40 27.41
C SER A 346 4.51 20.64 26.52
N ASN A 347 4.22 21.81 27.11
CA ASN A 347 4.24 23.12 26.44
C ASN A 347 5.61 23.45 25.80
N ASP A 348 6.69 22.76 26.17
CA ASP A 348 8.04 22.96 25.59
C ASP A 348 8.18 22.42 24.15
N LEU A 349 7.12 21.83 23.57
CA LEU A 349 7.12 21.18 22.25
C LEU A 349 6.08 21.77 21.27
N GLU A 350 5.55 22.97 21.54
CA GLU A 350 4.50 23.60 20.73
C GLU A 350 4.83 23.67 19.22
N ASP A 351 6.06 24.03 18.85
CA ASP A 351 6.47 24.12 17.44
C ASP A 351 6.46 22.75 16.74
N ILE A 352 6.92 21.70 17.42
CA ILE A 352 6.96 20.33 16.88
C ILE A 352 5.53 19.78 16.75
N ASN A 353 4.66 20.09 17.71
CA ASN A 353 3.25 19.72 17.67
C ASN A 353 2.52 20.44 16.54
N CYS A 354 2.85 21.72 16.28
CA CYS A 354 2.32 22.45 15.14
C CYS A 354 2.68 21.78 13.81
N GLU A 355 3.96 21.45 13.61
CA GLU A 355 4.44 20.80 12.39
C GLU A 355 3.82 19.41 12.19
N LEU A 356 3.73 18.61 13.26
CA LEU A 356 3.12 17.29 13.21
C LEU A 356 1.61 17.35 12.90
N LEU A 357 0.90 18.33 13.47
CA LEU A 357 -0.51 18.56 13.20
C LEU A 357 -0.73 19.00 11.74
N GLU A 358 0.11 19.89 11.23
CA GLU A 358 0.03 20.31 9.82
C GLU A 358 0.32 19.15 8.87
N TRP A 359 1.33 18.34 9.17
CA TRP A 359 1.62 17.12 8.43
C TRP A 359 0.41 16.16 8.44
N ALA A 360 -0.23 15.94 9.60
CA ALA A 360 -1.38 15.05 9.72
C ALA A 360 -2.59 15.55 8.90
N ILE A 361 -2.86 16.86 8.92
CA ILE A 361 -3.92 17.48 8.12
C ILE A 361 -3.64 17.33 6.63
N GLU A 362 -2.40 17.54 6.19
CA GLU A 362 -2.02 17.38 4.78
C GLU A 362 -2.17 15.93 4.31
N ARG A 363 -1.67 14.95 5.07
CA ARG A 363 -1.81 13.54 4.72
C ARG A 363 -3.26 13.09 4.72
N MET A 364 -4.09 13.63 5.62
CA MET A 364 -5.52 13.34 5.61
C MET A 364 -6.24 13.96 4.41
N LEU A 365 -5.81 15.15 3.97
CA LEU A 365 -6.31 15.77 2.75
C LEU A 365 -5.99 14.89 1.54
N ASP A 366 -4.73 14.46 1.38
CA ASP A 366 -4.28 13.58 0.30
C ASP A 366 -5.07 12.27 0.27
N LEU A 367 -5.28 11.65 1.45
CA LEU A 367 -6.10 10.45 1.59
C LEU A 367 -7.55 10.69 1.17
N SER A 368 -8.14 11.79 1.62
CA SER A 368 -9.53 12.14 1.34
C SER A 368 -9.77 12.44 -0.15
N LEU A 369 -8.82 13.11 -0.82
CA LEU A 369 -8.87 13.37 -2.26
C LEU A 369 -8.73 12.06 -3.05
N SER A 370 -7.79 11.19 -2.64
CA SER A 370 -7.62 9.87 -3.26
C SER A 370 -8.91 9.04 -3.20
N LEU A 371 -9.66 9.11 -2.09
CA LEU A 371 -10.94 8.42 -1.94
C LEU A 371 -12.03 8.94 -2.90
N LEU A 372 -12.01 10.23 -3.20
CA LEU A 372 -12.98 10.86 -4.12
C LEU A 372 -12.62 10.61 -5.58
N ASP A 373 -11.33 10.56 -5.92
CA ASP A 373 -10.84 10.32 -7.29
C ASP A 373 -11.16 8.90 -7.78
N GLY A 374 -11.15 7.91 -6.88
CA GLY A 374 -11.57 6.55 -7.21
C GLY A 374 -11.24 5.54 -6.14
N PHE A 375 -12.15 4.58 -5.93
CA PHE A 375 -11.96 3.57 -4.89
C PHE A 375 -10.84 2.58 -5.25
N HIS A 376 -9.82 2.52 -4.40
CA HIS A 376 -8.73 1.58 -4.43
C HIS A 376 -8.94 0.49 -3.36
N PRO A 377 -8.70 -0.80 -3.61
CA PRO A 377 -8.92 -1.84 -2.59
C PRO A 377 -8.18 -1.60 -1.26
N LEU A 378 -6.97 -1.03 -1.29
CA LEU A 378 -6.24 -0.57 -0.09
C LEU A 378 -6.98 0.49 0.73
N HIS A 379 -7.86 1.30 0.14
CA HIS A 379 -8.69 2.25 0.91
C HIS A 379 -9.57 1.54 1.95
N THR A 380 -9.91 0.26 1.74
CA THR A 380 -10.64 -0.52 2.75
C THR A 380 -9.80 -0.75 4.00
N VAL A 381 -8.50 -0.97 3.81
CA VAL A 381 -7.53 -1.26 4.87
C VAL A 381 -7.11 0.04 5.57
N LEU A 382 -6.83 1.07 4.78
CA LEU A 382 -6.31 2.35 5.26
C LEU A 382 -7.40 3.27 5.82
N CYS A 383 -8.65 3.15 5.35
CA CYS A 383 -9.75 4.07 5.71
C CYS A 383 -10.84 3.34 6.50
N GLY A 384 -10.47 2.83 7.68
CA GLY A 384 -11.42 2.26 8.64
C GLY A 384 -12.50 3.29 9.00
N THR A 385 -13.77 2.90 8.94
CA THR A 385 -14.90 3.84 9.09
C THR A 385 -14.85 4.60 10.42
N ASN A 386 -14.52 3.93 11.53
CA ASN A 386 -14.41 4.58 12.83
C ASN A 386 -13.27 5.59 12.87
N ALA A 387 -12.10 5.24 12.32
CA ALA A 387 -10.96 6.15 12.25
C ALA A 387 -11.27 7.39 11.41
N MET A 388 -11.99 7.23 10.29
CA MET A 388 -12.44 8.37 9.46
C MET A 388 -13.42 9.27 10.22
N ILE A 389 -14.31 8.70 11.03
CA ILE A 389 -15.25 9.47 11.88
C ILE A 389 -14.49 10.23 12.95
N SER A 390 -13.59 9.56 13.69
CA SER A 390 -12.76 10.20 14.72
C SER A 390 -11.89 11.31 14.15
N ALA A 391 -11.22 11.07 13.02
CA ALA A 391 -10.43 12.10 12.33
C ALA A 391 -11.30 13.29 11.91
N ALA A 392 -12.50 13.05 11.39
CA ALA A 392 -13.43 14.13 11.04
C ALA A 392 -13.83 14.98 12.26
N GLY A 393 -14.05 14.35 13.43
CA GLY A 393 -14.29 15.05 14.69
C GLY A 393 -13.14 15.98 15.07
N TYR A 394 -11.91 15.44 15.14
CA TYR A 394 -10.73 16.26 15.49
C TYR A 394 -10.42 17.37 14.50
N LEU A 395 -10.66 17.15 13.20
CA LEU A 395 -10.49 18.19 12.18
C LEU A 395 -11.50 19.33 12.36
N LEU A 396 -12.72 19.00 12.76
CA LEU A 396 -13.76 19.99 13.03
C LEU A 396 -13.44 20.77 14.32
N ASP A 397 -13.03 20.09 15.38
CA ASP A 397 -12.58 20.71 16.63
C ASP A 397 -11.41 21.67 16.36
N PHE A 398 -10.39 21.23 15.60
CA PHE A 398 -9.28 22.08 15.20
C PHE A 398 -9.71 23.31 14.39
N TYR A 399 -10.65 23.15 13.47
CA TYR A 399 -11.18 24.27 12.67
C TYR A 399 -11.91 25.29 13.53
N MET A 400 -12.82 24.81 14.39
CA MET A 400 -13.68 25.63 15.25
C MET A 400 -12.92 26.19 16.46
N GLY A 401 -11.79 25.58 16.83
CA GLY A 401 -11.07 25.89 18.07
C GLY A 401 -11.80 25.44 19.33
N THR A 402 -12.68 24.44 19.22
CA THR A 402 -13.46 23.88 20.34
C THR A 402 -12.73 22.68 20.94
N ASN A 403 -12.73 22.53 22.27
CA ASN A 403 -12.06 21.44 22.98
C ASN A 403 -10.57 21.28 22.63
N CYS A 404 -9.90 22.37 22.24
CA CYS A 404 -8.52 22.36 21.75
C CYS A 404 -7.55 23.05 22.71
N VAL A 405 -6.27 22.64 22.68
CA VAL A 405 -5.19 23.31 23.42
C VAL A 405 -5.09 24.81 23.08
N ASP A 406 -4.74 25.64 24.07
CA ASP A 406 -4.72 27.12 23.98
C ASP A 406 -3.97 27.67 22.74
N TRP A 407 -2.85 27.05 22.35
CA TRP A 407 -2.08 27.50 21.17
C TRP A 407 -2.86 27.30 19.86
N ILE A 408 -3.72 26.30 19.76
CA ILE A 408 -4.62 26.08 18.61
C ILE A 408 -5.71 27.15 18.58
N GLN A 409 -6.25 27.50 19.74
CA GLN A 409 -7.28 28.55 19.86
C GLN A 409 -6.72 29.91 19.45
N SER A 410 -5.44 30.17 19.74
CA SER A 410 -4.75 31.41 19.36
C SER A 410 -4.54 31.59 17.85
N ARG A 411 -4.68 30.53 17.04
CA ARG A 411 -4.51 30.58 15.58
C ARG A 411 -5.71 31.23 14.88
N GLN A 412 -5.42 32.20 14.02
CA GLN A 412 -6.42 32.91 13.22
C GLN A 412 -7.32 31.96 12.41
N ILE A 413 -8.63 32.20 12.50
CA ILE A 413 -9.64 31.58 11.65
C ILE A 413 -9.35 32.03 10.21
N GLY A 414 -9.00 31.09 9.33
CA GLY A 414 -8.61 31.37 7.93
C GLY A 414 -7.15 31.09 7.58
N CYS A 415 -6.34 30.54 8.47
CA CYS A 415 -5.02 30.04 8.10
C CYS A 415 -5.13 28.86 7.10
N ALA A 416 -4.08 28.63 6.32
CA ALA A 416 -4.05 27.57 5.31
C ALA A 416 -4.37 26.19 5.91
N SER A 417 -3.85 25.90 7.11
CA SER A 417 -4.05 24.62 7.80
C SER A 417 -5.50 24.42 8.24
N LYS A 418 -6.19 25.46 8.76
CA LYS A 418 -7.62 25.39 9.09
C LYS A 418 -8.49 25.23 7.84
N THR A 419 -8.12 25.88 6.73
CA THR A 419 -8.84 25.73 5.46
C THR A 419 -8.72 24.30 4.92
N LYS A 420 -7.51 23.73 4.93
CA LYS A 420 -7.26 22.33 4.57
C LYS A 420 -8.04 21.37 5.48
N ALA A 421 -8.08 21.62 6.79
CA ALA A 421 -8.84 20.78 7.72
C ALA A 421 -10.34 20.75 7.39
N LEU A 422 -10.93 21.90 7.06
CA LEU A 422 -12.34 21.98 6.66
C LEU A 422 -12.61 21.28 5.32
N GLU A 423 -11.71 21.45 4.34
CA GLU A 423 -11.79 20.74 3.05
C GLU A 423 -11.73 19.22 3.25
N THR A 424 -10.77 18.75 4.03
CA THR A 424 -10.62 17.34 4.39
C THR A 424 -11.87 16.81 5.09
N TYR A 425 -12.43 17.54 6.07
CA TYR A 425 -13.68 17.19 6.71
C TYR A 425 -14.81 17.00 5.69
N GLY A 426 -14.98 17.96 4.78
CA GLY A 426 -15.98 17.89 3.70
C GLY A 426 -15.80 16.66 2.82
N ASN A 427 -14.56 16.34 2.43
CA ASN A 427 -14.24 15.17 1.62
C ASN A 427 -14.59 13.86 2.34
N ILE A 428 -14.28 13.75 3.63
CA ILE A 428 -14.61 12.58 4.46
C ILE A 428 -16.13 12.38 4.53
N VAL A 429 -16.87 13.44 4.80
CA VAL A 429 -18.35 13.40 4.87
C VAL A 429 -18.93 12.97 3.53
N GLN A 430 -18.43 13.51 2.41
CA GLN A 430 -18.88 13.15 1.07
C GLN A 430 -18.61 11.67 0.76
N TYR A 431 -17.41 11.17 1.07
CA TYR A 431 -17.05 9.77 0.89
C TYR A 431 -17.94 8.84 1.71
N LEU A 432 -18.08 9.09 3.03
CA LEU A 432 -18.88 8.25 3.92
C LEU A 432 -20.37 8.28 3.55
N SER A 433 -20.90 9.43 3.14
CA SER A 433 -22.28 9.55 2.62
C SER A 433 -22.50 8.73 1.36
N THR A 434 -21.50 8.68 0.48
CA THR A 434 -21.55 7.87 -0.75
C THR A 434 -21.44 6.38 -0.44
N LYS A 435 -20.51 5.98 0.43
CA LYS A 435 -20.27 4.60 0.87
C LYS A 435 -21.47 3.99 1.59
N TYR A 436 -22.11 4.76 2.47
CA TYR A 436 -23.22 4.34 3.31
C TYR A 436 -24.58 4.90 2.86
N LYS A 437 -24.75 5.16 1.56
CA LYS A 437 -26.01 5.67 1.00
C LYS A 437 -27.26 4.86 1.42
N SER A 438 -27.11 3.56 1.65
CA SER A 438 -28.19 2.66 2.10
C SER A 438 -28.32 2.52 3.62
N GLN A 439 -27.40 3.10 4.41
CA GLN A 439 -27.35 3.04 5.88
C GLN A 439 -26.95 4.41 6.48
N PRO A 440 -27.79 5.45 6.32
CA PRO A 440 -27.44 6.82 6.70
C PRO A 440 -27.17 6.99 8.21
N SER A 441 -27.74 6.15 9.06
CA SER A 441 -27.49 6.17 10.52
C SER A 441 -26.01 6.00 10.90
N LYS A 442 -25.19 5.38 10.04
CA LYS A 442 -23.74 5.23 10.26
C LYS A 442 -22.95 6.54 10.05
N VAL A 443 -23.53 7.51 9.35
CA VAL A 443 -22.89 8.80 9.03
C VAL A 443 -23.33 9.89 10.02
N VAL A 444 -24.53 9.75 10.62
CA VAL A 444 -25.07 10.71 11.60
C VAL A 444 -24.13 10.95 12.79
N VAL A 445 -23.33 9.95 13.17
CA VAL A 445 -22.38 10.03 14.29
C VAL A 445 -21.37 11.17 14.11
N ILE A 446 -21.04 11.56 12.87
CA ILE A 446 -20.11 12.66 12.56
C ILE A 446 -20.69 14.04 12.94
N PHE A 447 -22.02 14.16 12.99
CA PHE A 447 -22.73 15.42 13.25
C PHE A 447 -23.23 15.55 14.70
N VAL A 448 -22.97 14.55 15.55
CA VAL A 448 -23.52 14.45 16.91
C VAL A 448 -22.42 14.39 17.99
N GLN A 449 -21.14 14.41 17.59
CA GLN A 449 -20.02 14.74 18.49
C GLN A 449 -19.96 16.26 18.66
#